data_AF-A0A849KI60-F1
#
_entry.id   AF-A0A849KI60-F1
#
_cell.length_a   1.000
_cell.length_b   1.000
_cell.length_c   1.000
_cell.angle_alpha   90.00
_cell.angle_beta   90.00
_cell.angle_gamma   90.00
#
_symmetry.space_group_name_H-M   'P 1'
#
loop_
_entity.id
_entity.type
_entity.pdbx_description
1 polymer ?
#
loop_
_entity_poly.entity_id
_entity_poly.type
_entity_poly.pdbx_seq_one_letter_code
_entity_poly.pdbx_strand_id
1 'polypeptide(L)'
;MVTGSIDPGNATQAWRFDAAAGDRVAFDFLSASDADMQWRLISPAGDQLFSSFFGSDVAERTLTQAGSYTLLVEGRRHHQSPNGYSFQVLPRGNTLAERISGIDDSFDGASLASHWGCPRAPAP
;
A
#
# COMPACT_ATOMS: atom_id res chain seq x y z
N MET A 1 -4.10 6.34 -15.02
CA MET A 1 -5.21 7.27 -14.73
C MET A 1 -6.52 6.54 -14.88
N VAL A 2 -7.46 6.75 -13.96
CA VAL A 2 -8.82 6.23 -14.00
C VAL A 2 -9.77 7.41 -14.13
N THR A 3 -10.77 7.29 -15.00
CA THR A 3 -11.88 8.23 -15.14
C THR A 3 -13.19 7.49 -14.92
N GLY A 4 -14.16 8.17 -14.32
CA GLY A 4 -15.46 7.57 -14.00
C GLY A 4 -16.53 8.61 -13.73
N SER A 5 -17.75 8.13 -13.49
CA SER A 5 -18.87 8.95 -13.05
C SER A 5 -19.76 8.10 -12.15
N ILE A 6 -20.06 8.55 -10.94
CA ILE A 6 -21.08 7.93 -10.11
C ILE A 6 -22.45 8.49 -10.49
N ASP A 7 -23.35 7.60 -10.91
CA ASP A 7 -24.73 7.90 -11.29
C ASP A 7 -25.66 6.82 -10.70
N PRO A 8 -26.53 7.16 -9.74
CA PRO A 8 -26.75 8.50 -9.18
C PRO A 8 -25.55 9.03 -8.38
N GLY A 9 -25.50 10.35 -8.17
CA GLY A 9 -24.39 11.04 -7.51
C GLY A 9 -24.11 10.67 -6.05
N ASN A 10 -24.98 9.88 -5.44
CA ASN A 10 -24.86 9.35 -4.08
C ASN A 10 -24.52 7.84 -4.07
N ALA A 11 -24.22 7.26 -5.24
CA ALA A 11 -23.80 5.89 -5.36
C ALA A 11 -22.35 5.68 -4.91
N THR A 12 -21.96 4.41 -4.82
CA THR A 12 -20.61 3.95 -4.56
C THR A 12 -20.09 3.19 -5.78
N GLN A 13 -18.89 3.51 -6.23
CA GLN A 13 -18.14 2.69 -7.18
C GLN A 13 -16.93 2.06 -6.50
N ALA A 14 -16.71 0.78 -6.76
CA ALA A 14 -15.61 0.01 -6.19
C ALA A 14 -14.60 -0.35 -7.28
N TRP A 15 -13.34 -0.07 -6.99
CA TRP A 15 -12.17 -0.41 -7.80
C TRP A 15 -11.31 -1.40 -7.04
N ARG A 16 -10.57 -2.24 -7.76
CA ARG A 16 -9.70 -3.25 -7.17
C ARG A 16 -8.30 -3.20 -7.78
N PHE A 17 -7.31 -3.42 -6.94
CA PHE A 17 -5.94 -3.67 -7.36
C PHE A 17 -5.30 -4.68 -6.42
N ASP A 18 -4.37 -5.47 -6.95
CA ASP A 18 -3.59 -6.41 -6.15
C ASP A 18 -2.27 -5.77 -5.74
N ALA A 19 -1.81 -6.09 -4.54
CA ALA A 19 -0.53 -5.64 -4.01
C ALA A 19 0.17 -6.77 -3.24
N ALA A 20 1.49 -6.72 -3.21
CA ALA A 20 2.31 -7.53 -2.31
C ALA A 20 2.44 -6.84 -0.94
N ALA A 21 2.75 -7.63 0.10
CA ALA A 21 3.11 -7.07 1.38
C ALA A 21 4.41 -6.26 1.25
N GLY A 22 4.39 -5.02 1.75
CA GLY A 22 5.49 -4.06 1.64
C GLY A 22 5.38 -3.10 0.46
N ASP A 23 4.42 -3.29 -0.45
CA ASP A 23 4.18 -2.32 -1.53
C ASP A 23 3.74 -0.98 -0.96
N ARG A 24 4.16 0.11 -1.60
CA ARG A 24 3.76 1.46 -1.24
C ARG A 24 2.97 2.10 -2.36
N VAL A 25 1.87 2.73 -2.00
CA VAL A 25 0.95 3.40 -2.94
C VAL A 25 0.58 4.77 -2.44
N ALA A 26 0.43 5.73 -3.34
CA ALA A 26 -0.19 7.03 -3.09
C ALA A 26 -1.43 7.17 -3.97
N PHE A 27 -2.40 7.97 -3.54
CA PHE A 27 -3.63 8.22 -4.29
C PHE A 27 -3.67 9.69 -4.70
N ASP A 28 -3.69 9.92 -6.01
CA ASP A 28 -3.54 11.22 -6.64
C ASP A 28 -4.89 11.66 -7.20
N PHE A 29 -5.45 12.73 -6.64
CA PHE A 29 -6.69 13.32 -7.11
C PHE A 29 -6.40 14.19 -8.33
N LEU A 30 -7.21 14.05 -9.38
CA LEU A 30 -7.05 14.86 -10.59
C LEU A 30 -8.23 15.81 -10.81
N SER A 31 -9.46 15.29 -10.73
CA SER A 31 -10.67 16.12 -10.89
C SER A 31 -11.92 15.46 -10.33
N ALA A 32 -12.89 16.27 -9.96
CA ALA A 32 -14.26 15.87 -9.69
C ALA A 32 -15.23 17.01 -10.03
N SER A 33 -16.46 16.66 -10.39
CA SER A 33 -17.53 17.65 -10.60
C SER A 33 -18.00 18.21 -9.26
N ASP A 34 -18.03 17.36 -8.21
CA ASP A 34 -18.12 17.75 -6.80
C ASP A 34 -17.07 17.00 -5.98
N ALA A 35 -16.20 17.76 -5.34
CA ALA A 35 -15.04 17.28 -4.58
C ALA A 35 -15.39 16.85 -3.13
N ASP A 36 -16.62 17.10 -2.65
CA ASP A 36 -17.09 16.67 -1.31
C ASP A 36 -17.38 15.15 -1.24
N MET A 37 -17.16 14.42 -2.34
CA MET A 37 -17.13 12.96 -2.33
C MET A 37 -16.14 12.40 -1.31
N GLN A 38 -16.26 11.11 -1.02
CA GLN A 38 -15.32 10.36 -0.19
C GLN A 38 -14.65 9.26 -0.99
N TRP A 39 -13.45 8.89 -0.57
CA TRP A 39 -12.85 7.61 -0.94
C TRP A 39 -12.29 6.88 0.26
N ARG A 40 -12.34 5.55 0.17
CA ARG A 40 -11.87 4.65 1.22
C ARG A 40 -11.09 3.50 0.62
N LEU A 41 -9.99 3.14 1.26
CA LEU A 41 -9.24 1.94 0.91
C LEU A 41 -9.53 0.83 1.92
N ILE A 42 -9.96 -0.32 1.43
CA ILE A 42 -10.25 -1.52 2.21
C ILE A 42 -9.18 -2.58 1.91
N SER A 43 -8.60 -3.14 2.97
CA SER A 43 -7.59 -4.20 2.89
C SER A 43 -8.20 -5.54 2.46
N PRO A 44 -7.39 -6.53 2.06
CA PRO A 44 -7.85 -7.89 1.78
C PRO A 44 -8.59 -8.54 2.96
N ALA A 45 -8.20 -8.19 4.19
CA ALA A 45 -8.86 -8.66 5.42
C ALA A 45 -10.16 -7.90 5.75
N GLY A 46 -10.50 -6.84 5.01
CA GLY A 46 -11.69 -6.01 5.23
C GLY A 46 -11.45 -4.76 6.09
N ASP A 47 -10.20 -4.48 6.48
CA ASP A 47 -9.87 -3.30 7.29
C ASP A 47 -9.92 -2.03 6.45
N GLN A 48 -10.52 -0.97 6.99
CA GLN A 48 -10.46 0.34 6.36
C GLN A 48 -9.11 1.01 6.66
N LEU A 49 -8.22 1.05 5.67
CA LEU A 49 -6.90 1.68 5.80
C LEU A 49 -6.99 3.21 5.79
N PHE A 50 -7.98 3.79 5.09
CA PHE A 50 -8.30 5.21 5.20
C PHE A 50 -9.73 5.54 4.77
N SER A 51 -10.17 6.74 5.17
CA SER A 51 -11.30 7.47 4.60
C SER A 51 -10.91 8.94 4.51
N SER A 52 -11.06 9.55 3.34
CA SER A 52 -10.73 10.96 3.13
C SER A 52 -11.69 11.61 2.12
N PHE A 53 -11.68 12.94 2.07
CA PHE A 53 -12.29 13.67 0.96
C PHE A 53 -11.62 13.28 -0.35
N PHE A 54 -12.42 13.12 -1.39
CA PHE A 54 -11.95 12.74 -2.71
C PHE A 54 -11.14 13.87 -3.36
N GLY A 55 -11.51 15.13 -3.11
CA GLY A 55 -10.82 16.33 -3.65
C GLY A 55 -9.44 16.63 -3.06
N SER A 56 -8.76 15.64 -2.50
CA SER A 56 -7.43 15.79 -1.90
C SER A 56 -6.62 14.53 -2.08
N ASP A 57 -5.33 14.67 -2.37
CA ASP A 57 -4.40 13.55 -2.45
C ASP A 57 -4.31 12.81 -1.11
N VAL A 58 -4.08 11.50 -1.19
CA VAL A 58 -3.66 10.70 -0.05
C VAL A 58 -2.20 10.35 -0.22
N ALA A 59 -1.40 10.83 0.74
CA ALA A 59 0.03 10.56 0.81
C ALA A 59 0.34 9.05 0.79
N GLU A 60 1.59 8.75 0.49
CA GLU A 60 2.11 7.38 0.41
C GLU A 60 1.76 6.54 1.65
N ARG A 61 1.35 5.29 1.41
CA ARG A 61 1.11 4.29 2.45
C ARG A 61 1.74 2.97 2.09
N THR A 62 2.31 2.31 3.09
CA THR A 62 2.77 0.92 3.00
C THR A 62 1.61 -0.03 3.24
N LEU A 63 1.40 -0.95 2.31
CA LEU A 63 0.42 -2.02 2.36
C LEU A 63 1.06 -3.24 3.02
N THR A 64 0.63 -3.61 4.22
CA THR A 64 1.29 -4.66 5.02
C THR A 64 0.82 -6.07 4.67
N GLN A 65 -0.29 -6.19 3.95
CA GLN A 65 -0.87 -7.48 3.54
C GLN A 65 -0.74 -7.64 2.03
N ALA A 66 -0.37 -8.84 1.59
CA ALA A 66 -0.53 -9.21 0.19
C ALA A 66 -2.00 -9.54 -0.11
N GLY A 67 -2.44 -9.25 -1.32
CA GLY A 67 -3.77 -9.61 -1.81
C GLY A 67 -4.51 -8.45 -2.46
N SER A 68 -5.83 -8.59 -2.52
CA SER A 68 -6.68 -7.68 -3.27
C SER A 68 -7.27 -6.57 -2.41
N TYR A 69 -6.90 -5.33 -2.72
CA TYR A 69 -7.41 -4.13 -2.06
C TYR A 69 -8.60 -3.57 -2.83
N THR A 70 -9.57 -3.01 -2.09
CA THR A 70 -10.75 -2.36 -2.70
C THR A 70 -10.73 -0.87 -2.40
N LEU A 71 -10.68 -0.04 -3.44
CA LEU A 71 -10.84 1.41 -3.36
C LEU A 71 -12.30 1.77 -3.65
N LEU A 72 -12.98 2.34 -2.68
CA LEU A 72 -14.35 2.82 -2.79
C LEU A 72 -14.33 4.31 -3.12
N VAL A 73 -15.11 4.74 -4.10
CA VAL A 73 -15.38 6.12 -4.47
C VAL A 73 -16.87 6.38 -4.24
N GLU A 74 -17.18 7.29 -3.33
CA GLU A 74 -18.49 7.38 -2.68
C GLU A 74 -19.04 8.80 -2.78
N GLY A 75 -20.24 8.90 -3.34
CA GLY A 75 -21.03 10.12 -3.34
C GLY A 75 -21.55 10.49 -1.97
N ARG A 76 -21.90 11.76 -1.77
CA ARG A 76 -22.61 12.20 -0.57
C ARG A 76 -24.07 11.80 -0.65
N ARG A 77 -24.64 11.38 0.48
CA ARG A 77 -26.06 10.96 0.60
C ARG A 77 -27.08 11.92 -0.02
N HIS A 78 -26.76 13.21 -0.05
CA HIS A 78 -27.65 14.28 -0.50
C HIS A 78 -27.43 14.66 -1.98
N HIS A 79 -26.38 14.16 -2.63
CA HIS A 79 -26.02 14.52 -4.01
C HIS A 79 -26.67 13.54 -4.99
N GLN A 80 -27.61 13.99 -5.83
CA GLN A 80 -28.32 13.09 -6.76
C GLN A 80 -27.79 13.16 -8.19
N SER A 81 -27.32 14.34 -8.61
CA SER A 81 -26.78 14.54 -9.96
C SER A 81 -25.54 13.69 -10.20
N PRO A 82 -25.31 13.16 -11.42
CA PRO A 82 -24.09 12.42 -11.71
C PRO A 82 -22.83 13.23 -11.34
N ASN A 83 -21.84 12.56 -10.77
CA ASN A 83 -20.57 13.20 -10.40
C ASN A 83 -19.41 12.51 -11.13
N GLY A 84 -18.92 13.18 -12.18
CA GLY A 84 -17.75 12.75 -12.95
C GLY A 84 -16.46 13.04 -12.20
N TYR A 85 -15.52 12.10 -12.22
CA TYR A 85 -14.26 12.19 -11.49
C TYR A 85 -13.08 11.55 -12.25
N SER A 86 -11.86 11.89 -11.83
CA SER A 86 -10.65 11.20 -12.25
C SER A 86 -9.57 11.18 -11.16
N PHE A 87 -8.77 10.11 -11.13
CA PHE A 87 -7.70 9.90 -10.15
C PHE A 87 -6.59 8.97 -10.69
N GLN A 88 -5.49 8.86 -9.95
CA GLN A 88 -4.47 7.83 -10.16
C GLN A 88 -4.11 7.13 -8.86
N VAL A 89 -3.77 5.85 -8.94
CA VAL A 89 -3.05 5.15 -7.87
C VAL A 89 -1.60 5.05 -8.32
N LEU A 90 -0.72 5.73 -7.60
CA LEU A 90 0.69 5.85 -7.95
C LEU A 90 1.48 4.80 -7.15
N PRO A 91 2.05 3.79 -7.81
CA PRO A 91 2.99 2.90 -7.14
C PRO A 91 4.23 3.71 -6.75
N ARG A 92 4.61 3.63 -5.47
CA ARG A 92 5.84 4.19 -4.91
C ARG A 92 6.90 3.10 -4.66
N GLY A 93 6.59 1.87 -5.08
CA GLY A 93 7.44 0.69 -4.98
C GLY A 93 7.55 0.12 -3.56
N ASN A 94 8.13 -1.06 -3.45
CA ASN A 94 8.60 -1.68 -2.22
C ASN A 94 10.12 -1.43 -2.08
N THR A 95 10.61 -1.01 -0.92
CA THR A 95 12.05 -0.90 -0.63
C THR A 95 12.27 -1.59 0.71
N LEU A 96 13.12 -2.61 0.91
CA LEU A 96 14.42 -2.95 0.31
C LEU A 96 14.51 -4.31 -0.43
N ALA A 97 15.48 -4.41 -1.35
CA ALA A 97 16.05 -5.65 -1.89
C ALA A 97 17.33 -5.98 -1.08
N GLU A 98 17.37 -7.12 -0.40
CA GLU A 98 18.17 -7.39 0.81
C GLU A 98 19.72 -7.39 0.70
N ARG A 99 20.43 -7.03 1.79
CA ARG A 99 21.51 -7.87 2.40
C ARG A 99 21.68 -7.54 3.89
N ILE A 100 21.64 -8.55 4.76
CA ILE A 100 22.01 -8.43 6.18
C ILE A 100 23.55 -8.38 6.29
N SER A 101 24.10 -7.23 6.69
CA SER A 101 25.53 -7.04 6.97
C SER A 101 25.87 -7.48 8.39
N GLY A 102 27.01 -8.15 8.57
CA GLY A 102 27.38 -8.86 9.81
C GLY A 102 27.34 -10.40 9.69
N ILE A 103 26.80 -10.93 8.58
CA ILE A 103 27.17 -12.24 8.04
C ILE A 103 28.24 -11.98 6.96
N ASP A 104 29.38 -11.46 7.42
CA ASP A 104 30.56 -11.17 6.59
C ASP A 104 31.77 -11.92 7.15
N ASP A 105 31.51 -13.07 7.79
CA ASP A 105 32.56 -13.90 8.35
C ASP A 105 33.42 -14.46 7.22
N SER A 106 34.70 -14.15 7.29
CA SER A 106 35.73 -14.81 6.49
C SER A 106 35.81 -16.28 6.96
N PHE A 107 35.83 -17.22 6.00
CA PHE A 107 36.04 -18.65 6.28
C PHE A 107 37.50 -18.96 6.69
N ASP A 108 38.31 -17.92 6.86
CA ASP A 108 39.77 -17.98 6.96
C ASP A 108 40.21 -18.07 8.44
N GLY A 109 39.35 -18.64 9.27
CA GLY A 109 39.75 -19.38 10.47
C GLY A 109 40.24 -18.55 11.65
N ALA A 110 39.32 -17.88 12.36
CA ALA A 110 39.45 -17.61 13.81
C ALA A 110 38.14 -17.10 14.46
N SER A 111 37.29 -16.35 13.73
CA SER A 111 36.10 -15.69 14.30
C SER A 111 34.87 -16.60 14.43
N LEU A 112 34.80 -17.70 13.67
CA LEU A 112 33.61 -18.54 13.58
C LEU A 112 33.24 -19.26 14.91
N ALA A 113 34.21 -19.45 15.81
CA ALA A 113 34.04 -20.30 17.00
C ALA A 113 33.21 -19.64 18.13
N SER A 114 33.08 -18.31 18.17
CA SER A 114 32.26 -17.63 19.18
C SER A 114 30.77 -17.62 18.83
N HIS A 115 30.44 -17.67 17.53
CA HIS A 115 29.05 -17.67 17.06
C HIS A 115 28.45 -19.07 16.93
N TRP A 116 29.27 -20.09 16.72
CA TRP A 116 28.85 -21.49 16.68
C TRP A 116 29.63 -22.26 17.73
N GLY A 117 28.97 -22.65 18.83
CA GLY A 117 29.57 -23.24 20.03
C GLY A 117 30.24 -24.61 19.82
N CYS A 118 31.24 -24.70 18.95
CA CYS A 118 32.05 -25.90 18.74
C CYS A 118 33.12 -25.98 19.83
N PRO A 119 33.21 -27.09 20.59
CA PRO A 119 34.25 -27.25 21.60
C PRO A 119 35.61 -27.39 20.91
N ARG A 120 36.55 -26.52 21.30
CA ARG A 120 37.93 -26.53 20.80
C ARG A 120 38.58 -27.89 21.12
N ALA A 121 39.03 -28.62 20.11
CA ALA A 121 39.81 -29.85 20.32
C ALA A 121 41.15 -29.51 21.01
N PRO A 122 41.64 -30.33 21.96
CA PRO A 122 42.89 -30.06 22.66
C PRO A 122 44.08 -30.21 21.71
N ALA A 123 45.05 -29.30 21.86
CA ALA A 123 46.30 -29.28 21.10
C ALA A 123 47.19 -30.49 21.47
N PRO A 124 48.04 -30.98 20.53
CA PRO A 124 48.88 -32.16 20.73
C PRO A 124 49.97 -31.97 21.78
#